data_AF-A0AAD9UHE5-F1
#
_entry.id   AF-A0AAD9UHE5-F1
#
_cell.length_a   1.000
_cell.length_b   1.000
_cell.length_c   1.000
_cell.angle_alpha   90.00
_cell.angle_beta   90.00
_cell.angle_gamma   90.00
#
_symmetry.space_group_name_H-M   'P 1'
#
loop_
_entity.id
_entity.type
_entity.pdbx_description
1 polymer ?
#
loop_
_entity_poly.entity_id
_entity_poly.type
_entity_poly.pdbx_seq_one_letter_code
_entity_poly.pdbx_strand_id
1 'polypeptide(L)'
;MTTEDKAPSPSPDINRPSSGRKLSAEKRRTPIAVKTYEMSIHQPFPPPTTPASVPESRDKTSRFAIQHGKVVDTRQEFLSFKQHYCLSWGSIVTMLKHLERMLTNYSVPIAFINGEKLADLALEFELEKPPTVQDLLTVIVNREDVENIIRRPGRRFMGPNGLHVAATIIQAMYRRYRDRVNYLDYRRKKWAAGVIALSWIMHIKMGQVRTQLKQARTEQLDAFRRRSLEFAKRWSHIRSQRRVVIHMPSLGYSLNIRDKMTDMAICQNTQMARLCDIRDINDQSHFPAASPGFAHRCFRKTGASTMPRVNGLKIAIEIH
;
A
#
# COMPACT_ATOMS: atom_id res chain seq x y z
N MET A 1 11.90 45.79 -4.50
CA MET A 1 11.79 45.10 -3.19
C MET A 1 11.32 43.69 -3.47
N THR A 2 12.28 42.79 -3.53
CA THR A 2 12.16 41.36 -3.85
C THR A 2 11.85 40.59 -2.57
N THR A 3 10.74 39.85 -2.55
CA THR A 3 10.47 38.84 -1.52
C THR A 3 10.52 37.47 -2.19
N GLU A 4 11.57 36.73 -1.88
CA GLU A 4 11.77 35.33 -2.25
C GLU A 4 10.81 34.44 -1.43
N ASP A 5 10.00 33.63 -2.10
CA ASP A 5 9.21 32.58 -1.47
C ASP A 5 10.00 31.26 -1.43
N LYS A 6 10.23 30.82 -0.20
CA LYS A 6 11.07 29.69 0.20
C LYS A 6 10.26 28.38 0.11
N ALA A 7 10.73 27.44 -0.72
CA ALA A 7 10.17 26.09 -0.81
C ALA A 7 10.45 25.26 0.47
N PRO A 8 9.57 24.34 0.87
CA PRO A 8 9.79 23.50 2.04
C PRO A 8 10.67 22.28 1.71
N SER A 9 11.64 22.02 2.58
CA SER A 9 12.54 20.86 2.58
C SER A 9 11.85 19.58 3.10
N PRO A 10 12.18 18.38 2.57
CA PRO A 10 11.63 17.12 3.04
C PRO A 10 12.39 16.55 4.26
N SER A 11 11.63 15.95 5.18
CA SER A 11 12.08 15.28 6.41
C SER A 11 12.78 13.92 6.17
N PRO A 12 13.54 13.38 7.14
CA PRO A 12 14.57 12.36 6.91
C PRO A 12 14.05 10.92 6.94
N ASP A 13 14.65 10.08 6.09
CA ASP A 13 14.50 8.63 6.06
C ASP A 13 15.01 7.97 7.36
N ILE A 14 14.13 7.22 8.02
CA ILE A 14 14.46 6.29 9.11
C ILE A 14 14.19 4.88 8.60
N ASN A 15 15.25 4.08 8.46
CA ASN A 15 15.36 2.63 8.71
C ASN A 15 16.30 1.92 7.72
N ARG A 16 17.53 1.64 8.17
CA ARG A 16 18.43 0.64 7.59
C ARG A 16 18.96 -0.23 8.73
N PRO A 17 18.66 -1.53 8.82
CA PRO A 17 19.29 -2.39 9.82
C PRO A 17 20.66 -2.87 9.32
N SER A 18 21.68 -2.60 10.13
CA SER A 18 23.04 -3.13 10.01
C SER A 18 23.09 -4.53 10.64
N SER A 19 23.47 -5.55 9.86
CA SER A 19 23.74 -6.90 10.35
C SER A 19 25.25 -7.11 10.43
N GLY A 20 25.82 -6.86 11.61
CA GLY A 20 27.21 -7.20 11.94
C GLY A 20 27.25 -8.56 12.65
N ARG A 21 27.72 -9.59 11.94
CA ARG A 21 27.93 -10.94 12.46
C ARG A 21 29.23 -10.97 13.29
N LYS A 22 29.12 -11.29 14.58
CA LYS A 22 30.28 -11.61 15.44
C LYS A 22 30.69 -13.07 15.20
N LEU A 23 31.96 -13.28 14.90
CA LEU A 23 32.62 -14.58 14.83
C LEU A 23 33.18 -14.91 16.21
N SER A 24 32.93 -16.12 16.71
CA SER A 24 33.53 -16.62 17.95
C SER A 24 34.06 -18.05 17.77
N ALA A 25 35.39 -18.09 17.84
CA ALA A 25 36.26 -19.04 18.54
C ALA A 25 36.11 -20.56 18.30
N GLU A 26 37.11 -21.02 17.55
CA GLU A 26 37.68 -22.35 17.40
C GLU A 26 38.06 -23.02 18.74
N LYS A 27 37.72 -24.30 18.91
CA LYS A 27 38.19 -25.14 20.03
C LYS A 27 38.77 -26.45 19.52
N ARG A 28 40.10 -26.50 19.52
CA ARG A 28 40.93 -27.70 19.29
C ARG A 28 40.69 -28.75 20.36
N ARG A 29 40.64 -30.03 19.96
CA ARG A 29 40.90 -31.19 20.84
C ARG A 29 41.78 -32.20 20.11
N THR A 30 42.92 -32.49 20.70
CA THR A 30 43.87 -33.56 20.36
C THR A 30 43.71 -34.74 21.36
N PRO A 31 44.29 -35.92 21.06
CA PRO A 31 43.70 -37.23 21.33
C PRO A 31 44.33 -37.94 22.54
N ILE A 32 43.63 -38.93 23.13
CA ILE A 32 44.22 -39.80 24.16
C ILE A 32 43.74 -41.26 24.07
N ALA A 33 44.76 -42.13 24.00
CA ALA A 33 44.99 -43.47 24.55
C ALA A 33 44.15 -44.69 24.16
N VAL A 34 44.87 -45.55 23.43
CA VAL A 34 44.84 -47.01 23.40
C VAL A 34 44.88 -47.60 24.82
N LYS A 35 44.05 -48.62 25.08
CA LYS A 35 44.29 -49.60 26.16
C LYS A 35 44.24 -51.01 25.59
N THR A 36 45.40 -51.63 25.68
CA THR A 36 45.75 -53.03 25.54
C THR A 36 45.03 -53.89 26.58
N TYR A 37 44.59 -55.09 26.21
CA TYR A 37 44.45 -56.21 27.14
C TYR A 37 45.02 -57.47 26.49
N GLU A 38 45.81 -58.18 27.27
CA GLU A 38 46.63 -59.33 26.89
C GLU A 38 46.04 -60.61 27.53
N MET A 39 45.99 -61.68 26.72
CA MET A 39 46.06 -63.13 26.98
C MET A 39 45.38 -63.82 28.18
N SER A 40 44.68 -64.95 27.90
CA SER A 40 45.20 -66.31 28.19
C SER A 40 44.36 -67.47 27.59
N ILE A 41 44.96 -68.18 26.63
CA ILE A 41 45.15 -69.64 26.41
C ILE A 41 44.06 -70.65 26.87
N HIS A 42 43.46 -71.40 25.93
CA HIS A 42 43.58 -72.87 25.81
C HIS A 42 42.93 -73.43 24.51
N GLN A 43 43.73 -74.20 23.75
CA GLN A 43 43.39 -75.03 22.58
C GLN A 43 42.83 -76.42 23.03
N PRO A 44 42.10 -77.21 22.21
CA PRO A 44 42.65 -77.81 20.97
C PRO A 44 41.68 -77.99 19.77
N PHE A 45 42.28 -78.11 18.58
CA PHE A 45 41.72 -78.59 17.28
C PHE A 45 41.94 -80.12 17.13
N PRO A 46 41.48 -80.86 16.09
CA PRO A 46 40.45 -80.66 15.03
C PRO A 46 39.49 -81.90 14.89
N PRO A 47 38.63 -82.04 13.84
CA PRO A 47 39.05 -82.61 12.54
C PRO A 47 38.48 -81.88 11.31
N PRO A 48 39.01 -82.13 10.09
CA PRO A 48 38.71 -81.34 8.90
C PRO A 48 37.44 -81.83 8.22
N THR A 49 36.48 -80.94 7.97
CA THR A 49 35.38 -81.25 7.05
C THR A 49 34.90 -79.99 6.33
N THR A 50 35.18 -79.97 5.03
CA THR A 50 34.44 -79.30 3.93
C THR A 50 34.31 -77.77 3.98
N PRO A 51 34.79 -77.03 2.96
CA PRO A 51 34.58 -75.59 2.86
C PRO A 51 33.13 -75.30 2.49
N ALA A 52 32.27 -75.12 3.50
CA ALA A 52 31.04 -74.39 3.31
C ALA A 52 31.43 -72.91 3.17
N SER A 53 31.22 -72.36 1.98
CA SER A 53 31.30 -70.94 1.68
C SER A 53 30.38 -70.15 2.63
N VAL A 54 30.94 -69.72 3.75
CA VAL A 54 30.40 -68.63 4.57
C VAL A 54 30.44 -67.39 3.67
N PRO A 55 29.31 -66.74 3.37
CA PRO A 55 29.37 -65.43 2.75
C PRO A 55 29.96 -64.49 3.79
N GLU A 56 31.23 -64.13 3.61
CA GLU A 56 31.84 -63.01 4.30
C GLU A 56 30.90 -61.81 4.19
N SER A 57 30.62 -61.23 5.36
CA SER A 57 29.89 -60.00 5.61
C SER A 57 29.91 -59.03 4.42
N ARG A 58 28.74 -58.83 3.82
CA ARG A 58 28.49 -57.86 2.73
C ARG A 58 28.57 -56.41 3.26
N ASP A 59 29.73 -55.96 3.67
CA ASP A 59 30.03 -54.53 3.82
C ASP A 59 30.59 -53.97 2.51
N LYS A 60 29.94 -54.29 1.39
CA LYS A 60 30.23 -53.63 0.11
C LYS A 60 29.36 -52.39 0.02
N THR A 61 29.81 -51.31 0.65
CA THR A 61 29.24 -49.97 0.44
C THR A 61 29.23 -49.73 -1.06
N SER A 62 28.05 -49.77 -1.68
CA SER A 62 27.90 -49.66 -3.14
C SER A 62 28.14 -48.21 -3.55
N ARG A 63 29.41 -47.81 -3.62
CA ARG A 63 29.84 -46.47 -4.02
C ARG A 63 30.27 -46.50 -5.47
N PHE A 64 29.86 -45.50 -6.24
CA PHE A 64 30.29 -45.34 -7.63
C PHE A 64 30.43 -43.85 -7.97
N ALA A 65 31.14 -43.55 -9.06
CA ALA A 65 31.41 -42.17 -9.47
C ALA A 65 30.52 -41.72 -10.65
N ILE A 66 30.08 -40.47 -10.59
CA ILE A 66 29.54 -39.72 -11.72
C ILE A 66 30.62 -38.74 -12.16
N GLN A 67 31.04 -38.81 -13.43
CA GLN A 67 32.09 -37.99 -14.00
C GLN A 67 31.51 -37.07 -15.07
N HIS A 68 31.84 -35.79 -15.03
CA HIS A 68 31.34 -34.78 -15.97
C HIS A 68 29.80 -34.79 -16.14
N GLY A 69 29.08 -35.07 -15.04
CA GLY A 69 27.62 -35.13 -15.04
C GLY A 69 27.01 -36.41 -15.63
N LYS A 70 27.83 -37.42 -15.96
CA LYS A 70 27.38 -38.71 -16.48
C LYS A 70 27.88 -39.88 -15.65
N VAL A 71 26.99 -40.85 -15.42
CA VAL A 71 27.34 -42.10 -14.73
C VAL A 71 28.30 -42.90 -15.61
N VAL A 72 29.36 -43.44 -15.02
CA VAL A 72 30.29 -44.33 -15.72
C VAL A 72 29.76 -45.76 -15.62
N ASP A 73 28.98 -46.17 -16.63
CA ASP A 73 28.25 -47.44 -16.65
C ASP A 73 29.13 -48.69 -16.84
N THR A 74 30.38 -48.50 -17.29
CA THR A 74 31.37 -49.56 -17.51
C THR A 74 32.08 -50.03 -16.25
N ARG A 75 31.96 -49.30 -15.12
CA ARG A 75 32.67 -49.66 -13.88
C ARG A 75 31.99 -50.80 -13.15
N GLN A 76 32.81 -51.73 -12.64
CA GLN A 76 32.35 -52.89 -11.88
C GLN A 76 31.50 -52.51 -10.65
N GLU A 77 31.83 -51.39 -10.01
CA GLU A 77 31.06 -50.83 -8.87
C GLU A 77 29.62 -50.45 -9.24
N PHE A 78 29.42 -49.90 -10.45
CA PHE A 78 28.08 -49.53 -10.92
C PHE A 78 27.30 -50.76 -11.39
N LEU A 79 27.98 -51.73 -12.02
CA LEU A 79 27.36 -52.98 -12.44
C LEU A 79 26.92 -53.83 -11.24
N SER A 80 27.73 -53.91 -10.19
CA SER A 80 27.36 -54.61 -8.96
C SER A 80 26.21 -53.93 -8.23
N PHE A 81 26.19 -52.59 -8.19
CA PHE A 81 25.06 -51.80 -7.66
C PHE A 81 23.77 -52.09 -8.43
N LYS A 82 23.83 -52.05 -9.77
CA LYS A 82 22.69 -52.36 -10.64
C LYS A 82 22.15 -53.77 -10.45
N GLN A 83 23.03 -54.75 -10.27
CA GLN A 83 22.65 -56.13 -10.01
C GLN A 83 22.01 -56.28 -8.61
N HIS A 84 22.55 -55.58 -7.60
CA HIS A 84 22.05 -55.63 -6.24
C HIS A 84 20.63 -55.05 -6.12
N TYR A 85 20.34 -53.94 -6.80
CA TYR A 85 19.03 -53.27 -6.79
C TYR A 85 18.20 -53.55 -8.05
N CYS A 86 18.30 -54.74 -8.64
CA CYS A 86 17.61 -55.08 -9.89
C CYS A 86 16.08 -54.95 -9.81
N LEU A 87 15.48 -55.19 -8.64
CA LEU A 87 14.02 -55.11 -8.44
C LEU A 87 13.49 -53.67 -8.32
N SER A 88 14.30 -52.72 -7.82
CA SER A 88 13.96 -51.30 -7.68
C SER A 88 14.70 -50.40 -8.69
N TRP A 89 15.27 -51.00 -9.75
CA TRP A 89 16.13 -50.27 -10.67
C TRP A 89 15.42 -49.12 -11.40
N GLY A 90 14.11 -49.25 -11.67
CA GLY A 90 13.33 -48.23 -12.37
C GLY A 90 13.29 -46.88 -11.64
N SER A 91 13.04 -46.89 -10.32
CA SER A 91 13.03 -45.67 -9.50
C SER A 91 14.44 -45.10 -9.35
N ILE A 92 15.44 -45.95 -9.17
CA ILE A 92 16.86 -45.56 -9.10
C ILE A 92 17.31 -44.87 -10.40
N VAL A 93 16.94 -45.39 -11.57
CA VAL A 93 17.27 -44.76 -12.86
C VAL A 93 16.67 -43.36 -12.97
N THR A 94 15.45 -43.18 -12.47
CA THR A 94 14.80 -41.86 -12.44
C THR A 94 15.56 -40.89 -11.55
N MET A 95 15.99 -41.33 -10.36
CA MET A 95 16.79 -40.52 -9.45
C MET A 95 18.18 -40.20 -10.03
N LEU A 96 18.83 -41.17 -10.68
CA LEU A 96 20.09 -40.99 -11.40
C LEU A 96 19.96 -39.92 -12.49
N LYS A 97 18.87 -39.88 -13.25
CA LYS A 97 18.64 -38.82 -14.24
C LYS A 97 18.55 -37.43 -13.60
N HIS A 98 17.97 -37.32 -12.40
CA HIS A 98 17.94 -36.05 -11.66
C HIS A 98 19.34 -35.65 -11.19
N LEU A 99 20.13 -36.59 -10.67
CA LEU A 99 21.54 -36.37 -10.30
C LEU A 99 22.39 -35.95 -11.51
N GLU A 100 22.34 -36.69 -12.61
CA GLU A 100 23.07 -36.38 -13.83
C GLU A 100 22.71 -34.98 -14.34
N ARG A 101 21.42 -34.65 -14.40
CA ARG A 101 20.95 -33.33 -14.83
C ARG A 101 21.48 -32.23 -13.92
N MET A 102 21.40 -32.41 -12.60
CA MET A 102 21.95 -31.45 -11.64
C MET A 102 23.45 -31.27 -11.84
N LEU A 103 24.22 -32.35 -11.81
CA LEU A 103 25.68 -32.30 -11.92
C LEU A 103 26.15 -31.73 -13.27
N THR A 104 25.42 -32.03 -14.35
CA THR A 104 25.65 -31.48 -15.70
C THR A 104 25.34 -29.97 -15.75
N ASN A 105 24.22 -29.52 -15.17
CA ASN A 105 23.83 -28.11 -15.19
C ASN A 105 24.82 -27.20 -14.46
N TYR A 106 25.47 -27.72 -13.41
CA TYR A 106 26.52 -27.01 -12.66
C TYR A 106 27.94 -27.38 -13.11
N SER A 107 28.08 -28.20 -14.16
CA SER A 107 29.37 -28.67 -14.67
C SER A 107 30.31 -29.17 -13.57
N VAL A 108 29.79 -30.06 -12.73
CA VAL A 108 30.55 -30.71 -11.66
C VAL A 108 31.46 -31.78 -12.28
N PRO A 109 32.77 -31.74 -12.02
CA PRO A 109 33.73 -32.64 -12.68
C PRO A 109 33.61 -34.07 -12.17
N ILE A 110 33.44 -34.28 -10.86
CA ILE A 110 33.31 -35.59 -10.25
C ILE A 110 32.43 -35.53 -8.99
N ALA A 111 31.58 -36.53 -8.83
CA ALA A 111 30.80 -36.77 -7.61
C ALA A 111 30.81 -38.26 -7.29
N PHE A 112 31.04 -38.60 -6.03
CA PHE A 112 30.96 -39.98 -5.54
C PHE A 112 29.58 -40.18 -4.91
N ILE A 113 28.86 -41.19 -5.36
CA ILE A 113 27.48 -41.45 -4.95
C ILE A 113 27.46 -42.63 -3.98
N ASN A 114 26.69 -42.50 -2.91
CA ASN A 114 26.34 -43.59 -2.01
C ASN A 114 25.09 -44.29 -2.56
N GLY A 115 25.26 -45.51 -3.06
CA GLY A 115 24.19 -46.30 -3.68
C GLY A 115 23.07 -46.67 -2.73
N GLU A 116 23.35 -46.96 -1.45
CA GLU A 116 22.32 -47.29 -0.46
C GLU A 116 21.41 -46.08 -0.23
N LYS A 117 22.00 -44.92 0.07
CA LYS A 117 21.24 -43.67 0.23
C LYS A 117 20.48 -43.28 -1.03
N LEU A 118 21.04 -43.58 -2.20
CA LEU A 118 20.36 -43.33 -3.48
C LEU A 118 19.15 -44.24 -3.66
N ALA A 119 19.24 -45.51 -3.28
CA ALA A 119 18.12 -46.44 -3.33
C ALA A 119 17.02 -46.05 -2.34
N ASP A 120 17.39 -45.66 -1.12
CA ASP A 120 16.44 -45.15 -0.12
C ASP A 120 15.71 -43.90 -0.62
N LEU A 121 16.47 -42.93 -1.15
CA LEU A 121 15.90 -41.70 -1.73
C LEU A 121 15.02 -42.01 -2.95
N ALA A 122 15.38 -43.01 -3.77
CA ALA A 122 14.58 -43.39 -4.91
C ALA A 122 13.21 -43.98 -4.50
N LEU A 123 13.16 -44.73 -3.40
CA LEU A 123 11.92 -45.28 -2.84
C LEU A 123 11.02 -44.18 -2.26
N GLU A 124 11.60 -43.20 -1.57
CA GLU A 124 10.86 -42.08 -0.98
C GLU A 124 10.18 -41.21 -2.05
N PHE A 125 10.86 -40.98 -3.18
CA PHE A 125 10.41 -40.08 -4.24
C PHE A 125 9.72 -40.78 -5.43
N GLU A 126 9.44 -42.08 -5.36
CA GLU A 126 8.81 -42.85 -6.45
C GLU A 126 7.36 -42.37 -6.76
N LEU A 127 6.67 -41.78 -5.77
CA LEU A 127 5.29 -41.26 -5.90
C LEU A 127 5.15 -39.74 -5.66
N GLU A 128 6.24 -39.01 -5.40
CA GLU A 128 6.19 -37.60 -4.99
C GLU A 128 6.75 -36.59 -6.02
N LYS A 129 6.80 -35.31 -5.64
CA LYS A 129 7.39 -34.19 -6.42
C LYS A 129 8.85 -34.47 -6.80
N PRO A 130 9.38 -33.85 -7.86
CA PRO A 130 10.80 -34.00 -8.21
C PRO A 130 11.71 -33.59 -7.04
N PRO A 131 12.81 -34.33 -6.79
CA PRO A 131 13.70 -34.10 -5.67
C PRO A 131 14.36 -32.71 -5.78
N THR A 132 14.52 -32.04 -4.64
CA THR A 132 15.22 -30.76 -4.60
C THR A 132 16.73 -30.97 -4.71
N VAL A 133 17.46 -29.90 -5.02
CA VAL A 133 18.93 -29.92 -5.04
C VAL A 133 19.51 -30.38 -3.70
N GLN A 134 18.86 -30.03 -2.58
CA GLN A 134 19.34 -30.43 -1.25
C GLN A 134 19.17 -31.91 -0.99
N ASP A 135 18.06 -32.50 -1.45
CA ASP A 135 17.79 -33.94 -1.35
C ASP A 135 18.84 -34.72 -2.15
N LEU A 136 19.12 -34.27 -3.38
CA LEU A 136 20.15 -34.84 -4.25
C LEU A 136 21.58 -34.69 -3.68
N LEU A 137 21.86 -33.69 -2.85
CA LEU A 137 23.16 -33.54 -2.20
C LEU A 137 23.37 -34.56 -1.04
N THR A 138 22.31 -35.16 -0.50
CA THR A 138 22.42 -36.12 0.63
C THR A 138 23.06 -37.46 0.24
N VAL A 139 22.90 -37.86 -1.02
CA VAL A 139 23.43 -39.13 -1.57
C VAL A 139 24.87 -39.00 -2.04
N ILE A 140 25.42 -37.77 -2.10
CA ILE A 140 26.79 -37.51 -2.52
C ILE A 140 27.73 -37.65 -1.32
N VAL A 141 28.76 -38.49 -1.46
CA VAL A 141 29.78 -38.74 -0.43
C VAL A 141 30.67 -37.51 -0.25
N ASN A 142 31.18 -36.93 -1.34
CA ASN A 142 31.94 -35.68 -1.32
C ASN A 142 31.03 -34.44 -1.40
N ARG A 143 30.00 -34.40 -0.54
CA ARG A 143 28.96 -33.37 -0.55
C ARG A 143 29.52 -31.96 -0.51
N GLU A 144 30.47 -31.69 0.39
CA GLU A 144 31.01 -30.34 0.61
C GLU A 144 31.65 -29.76 -0.66
N ASP A 145 32.43 -30.57 -1.38
CA ASP A 145 33.08 -30.16 -2.63
C ASP A 145 32.05 -29.82 -3.72
N VAL A 146 31.07 -30.70 -3.91
CA VAL A 146 30.02 -30.52 -4.91
C VAL A 146 29.14 -29.31 -4.57
N GLU A 147 28.75 -29.17 -3.30
CA GLU A 147 27.96 -28.04 -2.83
C GLU A 147 28.71 -26.72 -2.99
N ASN A 148 30.02 -26.69 -2.73
CA ASN A 148 30.88 -25.54 -2.96
C ASN A 148 30.93 -25.15 -4.45
N ILE A 149 30.96 -26.13 -5.36
CA ILE A 149 30.91 -25.86 -6.81
C ILE A 149 29.54 -25.28 -7.20
N ILE A 150 28.45 -25.87 -6.73
CA ILE A 150 27.08 -25.44 -7.04
C ILE A 150 26.80 -24.02 -6.55
N ARG A 151 27.29 -23.68 -5.36
CA ARG A 151 27.08 -22.36 -4.75
C ARG A 151 27.89 -21.24 -5.43
N ARG A 152 28.89 -21.56 -6.24
CA ARG A 152 29.69 -20.54 -6.94
C ARG A 152 28.82 -19.77 -7.95
N PRO A 153 28.77 -18.43 -7.85
CA PRO A 153 28.10 -17.60 -8.84
C PRO A 153 28.62 -17.88 -10.25
N GLY A 154 27.73 -17.86 -11.23
CA GLY A 154 28.07 -18.13 -12.63
C GLY A 154 28.20 -19.61 -13.00
N ARG A 155 28.37 -20.52 -12.03
CA ARG A 155 28.59 -21.95 -12.31
C ARG A 155 27.41 -22.62 -13.04
N ARG A 156 26.19 -22.20 -12.72
CA ARG A 156 24.95 -22.65 -13.40
C ARG A 156 24.92 -22.37 -14.91
N PHE A 157 25.77 -21.45 -15.40
CA PHE A 157 25.86 -21.11 -16.83
C PHE A 157 27.04 -21.78 -17.53
N MET A 158 27.79 -22.64 -16.83
CA MET A 158 28.92 -23.38 -17.40
C MET A 158 28.50 -24.76 -17.93
N GLY A 159 27.22 -25.15 -17.75
CA GLY A 159 26.65 -26.37 -18.30
C GLY A 159 26.49 -26.33 -19.83
N PRO A 160 26.18 -27.47 -20.48
CA PRO A 160 26.03 -27.55 -21.94
C PRO A 160 25.05 -26.55 -22.54
N ASN A 161 23.94 -26.26 -21.83
CA ASN A 161 22.93 -25.28 -22.23
C ASN A 161 23.09 -23.92 -21.53
N GLY A 162 24.26 -23.66 -20.94
CA GLY A 162 24.50 -22.51 -20.09
C GLY A 162 24.32 -21.17 -20.79
N LEU A 163 24.73 -21.06 -22.07
CA LEU A 163 24.51 -19.88 -22.91
C LEU A 163 23.02 -19.58 -23.09
N HIS A 164 22.21 -20.61 -23.38
CA HIS A 164 20.77 -20.45 -23.55
C HIS A 164 20.11 -20.02 -22.24
N VAL A 165 20.45 -20.67 -21.12
CA VAL A 165 19.92 -20.32 -19.79
C VAL A 165 20.29 -18.89 -19.41
N ALA A 166 21.54 -18.47 -19.68
CA ALA A 166 21.97 -17.09 -19.45
C ALA A 166 21.17 -16.10 -20.32
N ALA A 167 21.03 -16.38 -21.62
CA ALA A 167 20.25 -15.56 -22.53
C ALA A 167 18.79 -15.43 -22.08
N THR A 168 18.14 -16.52 -21.68
CA THR A 168 16.76 -16.50 -21.16
C THR A 168 16.64 -15.62 -19.92
N ILE A 169 17.58 -15.70 -18.97
CA ILE A 169 17.55 -14.89 -17.75
C ILE A 169 17.74 -13.41 -18.09
N ILE A 170 18.71 -13.08 -18.95
CA ILE A 170 18.98 -11.71 -19.38
C ILE A 170 17.74 -11.13 -20.09
N GLN A 171 17.16 -11.89 -21.02
CA GLN A 171 15.96 -11.49 -21.74
C GLN A 171 14.76 -11.30 -20.80
N ALA A 172 14.55 -12.21 -19.85
CA ALA A 172 13.47 -12.11 -18.87
C ALA A 172 13.65 -10.88 -17.96
N MET A 173 14.88 -10.62 -17.52
CA MET A 173 15.23 -9.43 -16.72
C MET A 173 14.98 -8.13 -17.50
N TYR A 174 15.36 -8.10 -18.78
CA TYR A 174 15.13 -6.95 -19.64
C TYR A 174 13.63 -6.71 -19.89
N ARG A 175 12.85 -7.76 -20.20
CA ARG A 175 11.39 -7.66 -20.34
C ARG A 175 10.76 -7.11 -19.07
N ARG A 176 11.13 -7.65 -17.90
CA ARG A 176 10.68 -7.15 -16.59
C ARG A 176 11.03 -5.67 -16.39
N TYR A 177 12.26 -5.26 -16.70
CA TYR A 177 12.69 -3.88 -16.57
C TYR A 177 11.84 -2.95 -17.44
N ARG A 178 11.64 -3.31 -18.72
CA ARG A 178 10.82 -2.53 -19.66
C ARG A 178 9.38 -2.40 -19.17
N ASP A 179 8.76 -3.50 -18.76
CA ASP A 179 7.38 -3.50 -18.29
C ASP A 179 7.24 -2.69 -16.99
N ARG A 180 8.23 -2.77 -16.10
CA ARG A 180 8.30 -1.97 -14.86
C ARG A 180 8.36 -0.48 -15.16
N VAL A 181 9.22 -0.05 -16.09
CA VAL A 181 9.33 1.37 -16.50
C VAL A 181 8.01 1.86 -17.09
N ASN A 182 7.43 1.09 -18.02
CA ASN A 182 6.15 1.42 -18.66
C ASN A 182 5.01 1.52 -17.63
N TYR A 183 4.96 0.60 -16.66
CA TYR A 183 3.95 0.62 -15.61
C TYR A 183 4.05 1.86 -14.72
N LEU A 184 5.27 2.24 -14.32
CA LEU A 184 5.48 3.44 -13.50
C LEU A 184 5.06 4.71 -14.25
N ASP A 185 5.36 4.78 -15.55
CA ASP A 185 4.95 5.91 -16.38
C ASP A 185 3.43 5.98 -16.56
N TYR A 186 2.80 4.85 -16.89
CA TYR A 186 1.35 4.72 -16.96
C TYR A 186 0.68 5.15 -15.65
N ARG A 187 1.20 4.71 -14.50
CA ARG A 187 0.66 5.09 -13.18
C ARG A 187 0.73 6.60 -12.94
N ARG A 188 1.85 7.25 -13.29
CA ARG A 188 1.99 8.72 -13.20
C ARG A 188 0.97 9.41 -14.10
N LYS A 189 0.84 8.99 -15.36
CA LYS A 189 -0.13 9.53 -16.32
C LYS A 189 -1.58 9.34 -15.87
N LYS A 190 -1.91 8.16 -15.37
CA LYS A 190 -3.26 7.84 -14.85
C LYS A 190 -3.63 8.73 -13.67
N TRP A 191 -2.69 8.96 -12.75
CA TRP A 191 -2.91 9.88 -11.63
C TRP A 191 -3.14 11.31 -12.10
N ALA A 192 -2.26 11.82 -12.98
CA ALA A 192 -2.40 13.16 -13.55
C ALA A 192 -3.73 13.35 -14.30
N ALA A 193 -4.13 12.37 -15.11
CA ALA A 193 -5.40 12.37 -15.81
C ALA A 193 -6.60 12.43 -14.84
N GLY A 194 -6.54 11.71 -13.72
CA GLY A 194 -7.54 11.78 -12.67
C GLY A 194 -7.67 13.17 -12.05
N VAL A 195 -6.54 13.82 -11.73
CA VAL A 195 -6.51 15.19 -11.19
C VAL A 195 -7.10 16.20 -12.19
N ILE A 196 -6.69 16.10 -13.46
CA ILE A 196 -7.19 16.97 -14.54
C ILE A 196 -8.70 16.79 -14.72
N ALA A 197 -9.18 15.55 -14.78
CA ALA A 197 -10.60 15.27 -14.95
C ALA A 197 -11.45 15.84 -13.80
N LEU A 198 -11.00 15.64 -12.55
CA LEU A 198 -11.72 16.17 -11.38
C LEU A 198 -11.74 17.71 -11.36
N SER A 199 -10.60 18.34 -11.67
CA SER A 199 -10.49 19.79 -11.78
C SER A 199 -11.43 20.35 -12.85
N TRP A 200 -11.50 19.70 -14.00
CA TRP A 200 -12.38 20.08 -15.11
C TRP A 200 -13.87 19.98 -14.73
N ILE A 201 -14.27 18.87 -14.12
CA ILE A 201 -15.65 18.69 -13.63
C ILE A 201 -16.01 19.79 -12.63
N MET A 202 -15.12 20.07 -11.67
CA MET A 202 -15.33 21.13 -10.70
C MET A 202 -15.47 22.51 -11.36
N HIS A 203 -14.62 22.82 -12.35
CA HIS A 203 -14.69 24.07 -13.10
C HIS A 203 -16.06 24.25 -13.78
N ILE A 204 -16.56 23.22 -14.47
CA ILE A 204 -17.88 23.25 -15.09
C ILE A 204 -18.98 23.46 -14.04
N LYS A 205 -18.96 22.68 -12.95
CA LYS A 205 -19.97 22.77 -11.89
C LYS A 205 -19.99 24.14 -11.23
N MET A 206 -18.83 24.73 -10.94
CA MET A 206 -18.73 26.08 -10.40
C MET A 206 -19.23 27.13 -11.39
N GLY A 207 -18.97 26.96 -12.68
CA GLY A 207 -19.53 27.81 -13.74
C GLY A 207 -21.07 27.79 -13.77
N GLN A 208 -21.66 26.59 -13.65
CA GLN A 208 -23.13 26.43 -13.58
C GLN A 208 -23.71 27.12 -12.34
N VAL A 209 -23.12 26.88 -11.17
CA VAL A 209 -23.57 27.51 -9.91
C VAL A 209 -23.46 29.03 -9.99
N ARG A 210 -22.36 29.58 -10.51
CA ARG A 210 -22.20 31.03 -10.70
C ARG A 210 -23.28 31.61 -11.61
N THR A 211 -23.66 30.89 -12.67
CA THR A 211 -24.71 31.33 -13.59
C THR A 211 -26.08 31.32 -12.91
N GLN A 212 -26.41 30.25 -12.18
CA GLN A 212 -27.65 30.15 -11.40
C GLN A 212 -27.74 31.24 -10.33
N LEU A 213 -26.66 31.53 -9.61
CA LEU A 213 -26.63 32.60 -8.61
C LEU A 213 -26.85 33.98 -9.23
N LYS A 214 -26.27 34.25 -10.41
CA LYS A 214 -26.51 35.50 -11.14
C LYS A 214 -27.98 35.62 -11.53
N GLN A 215 -28.58 34.56 -12.06
CA GLN A 215 -29.99 34.55 -12.46
C GLN A 215 -30.92 34.73 -11.25
N ALA A 216 -30.69 34.01 -10.16
CA ALA A 216 -31.47 34.16 -8.94
C ALA A 216 -31.37 35.60 -8.38
N ARG A 217 -30.18 36.22 -8.46
CA ARG A 217 -29.97 37.61 -8.05
C ARG A 217 -30.78 38.58 -8.92
N THR A 218 -30.80 38.39 -10.24
CA THR A 218 -31.59 39.25 -11.14
C THR A 218 -33.08 39.08 -10.89
N GLU A 219 -33.57 37.85 -10.74
CA GLU A 219 -34.97 37.56 -10.45
C GLU A 219 -35.42 38.17 -9.12
N GLN A 220 -34.57 38.11 -8.08
CA GLN A 220 -34.83 38.76 -6.79
C GLN A 220 -34.92 40.28 -6.91
N LEU A 221 -34.01 40.90 -7.68
CA LEU A 221 -34.02 42.35 -7.91
C LEU A 221 -35.25 42.78 -8.71
N ASP A 222 -35.65 42.02 -9.73
CA ASP A 222 -36.83 42.34 -10.52
C ASP A 222 -38.13 42.12 -9.75
N ALA A 223 -38.21 41.07 -8.93
CA ALA A 223 -39.32 40.88 -8.00
C ALA A 223 -39.39 42.00 -6.96
N PHE A 224 -38.24 42.47 -6.44
CA PHE A 224 -38.20 43.63 -5.55
C PHE A 224 -38.69 44.88 -6.26
N ARG A 225 -38.16 45.22 -7.44
CA ARG A 225 -38.59 46.38 -8.23
C ARG A 225 -40.08 46.37 -8.52
N ARG A 226 -40.63 45.22 -8.92
CA ARG A 226 -42.08 45.06 -9.15
C ARG A 226 -42.88 45.34 -7.88
N ARG A 227 -42.51 44.73 -6.75
CA ARG A 227 -43.18 44.98 -5.46
C ARG A 227 -43.06 46.43 -5.00
N SER A 228 -41.90 47.06 -5.18
CA SER A 228 -41.69 48.48 -4.83
C SER A 228 -42.55 49.40 -5.67
N LEU A 229 -42.68 49.14 -6.98
CA LEU A 229 -43.57 49.89 -7.86
C LEU A 229 -45.03 49.73 -7.45
N GLU A 230 -45.46 48.51 -7.15
CA GLU A 230 -46.83 48.22 -6.73
C GLU A 230 -47.15 48.85 -5.37
N PHE A 231 -46.19 48.82 -4.44
CA PHE A 231 -46.27 49.49 -3.16
C PHE A 231 -46.41 51.01 -3.33
N ALA A 232 -45.55 51.63 -4.15
CA ALA A 232 -45.62 53.07 -4.43
C ALA A 232 -46.99 53.47 -5.02
N LYS A 233 -47.51 52.69 -5.98
CA LYS A 233 -48.86 52.91 -6.54
C LYS A 233 -49.97 52.84 -5.50
N ARG A 234 -49.85 51.93 -4.52
CA ARG A 234 -50.85 51.71 -3.45
C ARG A 234 -50.60 52.57 -2.22
N TRP A 235 -49.57 53.41 -2.22
CA TRP A 235 -49.09 54.11 -1.02
C TRP A 235 -50.13 55.05 -0.43
N SER A 236 -50.85 55.81 -1.25
CA SER A 236 -51.91 56.74 -0.79
C SER A 236 -52.98 56.02 0.04
N HIS A 237 -53.44 54.87 -0.46
CA HIS A 237 -54.39 54.02 0.24
C HIS A 237 -53.76 53.39 1.50
N ILE A 238 -52.54 52.85 1.42
CA ILE A 238 -51.86 52.23 2.57
C ILE A 238 -51.63 53.26 3.70
N ARG A 239 -51.26 54.50 3.36
CA ARG A 239 -51.04 55.57 4.33
C ARG A 239 -52.32 55.96 5.09
N SER A 240 -53.48 55.83 4.46
CA SER A 240 -54.78 56.10 5.11
C SER A 240 -55.26 54.98 6.06
N GLN A 241 -54.63 53.80 6.01
CA GLN A 241 -55.01 52.66 6.84
C GLN A 241 -54.14 52.56 8.09
N ARG A 242 -54.67 51.92 9.14
CA ARG A 242 -53.87 51.46 10.28
C ARG A 242 -52.78 50.53 9.78
N ARG A 243 -51.52 50.85 10.08
CA ARG A 243 -50.33 50.18 9.54
C ARG A 243 -49.29 49.96 10.63
N VAL A 244 -48.52 48.88 10.50
CA VAL A 244 -47.33 48.64 11.32
C VAL A 244 -46.12 49.01 10.48
N VAL A 245 -45.34 49.99 10.94
CA VAL A 245 -44.09 50.39 10.29
C VAL A 245 -42.94 49.65 10.96
N ILE A 246 -42.21 48.87 10.16
CA ILE A 246 -41.01 48.17 10.62
C ILE A 246 -39.82 48.96 10.11
N HIS A 247 -39.12 49.64 11.02
CA HIS A 247 -37.89 50.32 10.70
C HIS A 247 -36.71 49.35 10.74
N MET A 248 -35.95 49.28 9.64
CA MET A 248 -34.76 48.44 9.51
C MET A 248 -33.52 49.34 9.43
N PRO A 249 -32.76 49.52 10.53
CA PRO A 249 -31.61 50.43 10.56
C PRO A 249 -30.39 49.78 9.91
N SER A 250 -30.43 49.61 8.59
CA SER A 250 -29.32 49.04 7.82
C SER A 250 -29.01 49.90 6.62
N LEU A 251 -27.74 50.28 6.44
CA LEU A 251 -27.29 51.07 5.29
C LEU A 251 -27.15 50.25 3.99
N GLY A 252 -27.58 48.98 3.97
CA GLY A 252 -27.54 48.14 2.76
C GLY A 252 -26.14 47.84 2.18
N TYR A 253 -25.06 48.30 2.81
CA TYR A 253 -23.70 48.14 2.30
C TYR A 253 -23.19 46.70 2.36
N SER A 254 -22.36 46.34 1.37
CA SER A 254 -21.63 45.06 1.38
C SER A 254 -20.67 44.97 2.57
N LEU A 255 -20.36 43.75 3.02
CA LEU A 255 -19.49 43.51 4.18
C LEU A 255 -18.15 44.24 4.08
N ASN A 256 -17.50 44.21 2.91
CA ASN A 256 -16.22 44.89 2.68
C ASN A 256 -16.27 46.42 2.86
N ILE A 257 -17.44 47.04 2.62
CA ILE A 257 -17.63 48.47 2.86
C ILE A 257 -17.93 48.72 4.34
N ARG A 258 -18.73 47.85 4.97
CA ARG A 258 -19.07 47.94 6.39
C ARG A 258 -17.85 47.77 7.30
N ASP A 259 -16.95 46.86 6.96
CA ASP A 259 -15.74 46.58 7.74
C ASP A 259 -14.73 47.75 7.70
N LYS A 260 -14.84 48.63 6.68
CA LYS A 260 -14.00 49.82 6.52
C LYS A 260 -14.61 51.08 7.12
N MET A 261 -15.86 51.03 7.60
CA MET A 261 -16.52 52.18 8.22
C MET A 261 -16.25 52.21 9.72
N THR A 262 -15.59 53.26 10.20
CA THR A 262 -15.25 53.43 11.63
C THR A 262 -16.46 53.72 12.51
N ASP A 263 -17.54 54.30 11.97
CA ASP A 263 -18.69 54.78 12.74
C ASP A 263 -20.04 54.27 12.21
N MET A 264 -20.05 53.00 11.81
CA MET A 264 -21.22 52.34 11.23
C MET A 264 -22.44 52.40 12.19
N ALA A 265 -22.24 52.11 13.49
CA ALA A 265 -23.33 52.16 14.46
C ALA A 265 -23.96 53.56 14.59
N ILE A 266 -23.13 54.61 14.56
CA ILE A 266 -23.59 55.99 14.61
C ILE A 266 -24.40 56.33 13.36
N CYS A 267 -23.89 55.96 12.17
CA CYS A 267 -24.58 56.21 10.90
C CYS A 267 -25.92 55.46 10.78
N GLN A 268 -26.03 54.27 11.37
CA GLN A 268 -27.31 53.55 11.48
C GLN A 268 -28.27 54.25 12.43
N ASN A 269 -27.78 54.69 13.59
CA ASN A 269 -28.60 55.38 14.58
C ASN A 269 -29.15 56.72 14.05
N THR A 270 -28.45 57.40 13.15
CA THR A 270 -28.98 58.60 12.48
C THR A 270 -30.28 58.33 11.72
N GLN A 271 -30.54 57.08 11.30
CA GLN A 271 -31.79 56.72 10.62
C GLN A 271 -33.01 56.66 11.55
N MET A 272 -32.80 56.63 12.88
CA MET A 272 -33.90 56.62 13.87
C MET A 272 -34.79 57.86 13.77
N ALA A 273 -34.24 59.00 13.36
CA ALA A 273 -35.00 60.25 13.21
C ALA A 273 -36.18 60.11 12.23
N ARG A 274 -36.11 59.17 11.28
CA ARG A 274 -37.18 58.87 10.30
C ARG A 274 -38.46 58.33 10.95
N LEU A 275 -38.39 57.82 12.19
CA LEU A 275 -39.58 57.36 12.93
C LEU A 275 -40.49 58.52 13.35
N CYS A 276 -39.95 59.73 13.48
CA CYS A 276 -40.70 60.92 13.89
C CYS A 276 -41.70 61.38 12.82
N ASP A 277 -41.48 61.02 11.55
CA ASP A 277 -42.34 61.40 10.41
C ASP A 277 -43.62 60.53 10.31
N ILE A 278 -43.75 59.49 11.14
CA ILE A 278 -44.84 58.50 11.08
C ILE A 278 -46.14 59.01 11.75
N ARG A 279 -46.12 60.20 12.36
CA ARG A 279 -47.25 60.75 13.13
C ARG A 279 -48.57 60.68 12.33
N ASP A 280 -49.54 59.93 12.84
CA ASP A 280 -50.84 59.74 12.18
C ASP A 280 -51.63 61.05 12.16
N ILE A 281 -52.16 61.42 10.99
CA ILE A 281 -52.98 62.63 10.79
C ILE A 281 -54.31 62.55 11.55
N ASN A 282 -54.75 61.36 11.96
CA ASN A 282 -56.00 61.16 12.70
C ASN A 282 -55.86 61.27 14.22
N ASP A 283 -54.65 61.46 14.77
CA ASP A 283 -54.49 61.81 16.17
C ASP A 283 -54.35 63.32 16.30
N GLN A 284 -55.49 64.02 16.44
CA GLN A 284 -55.51 65.28 17.19
C GLN A 284 -55.08 64.97 18.63
N SER A 285 -53.78 64.98 18.87
CA SER A 285 -53.23 65.00 20.22
C SER A 285 -52.20 66.12 20.31
N HIS A 286 -52.53 67.07 21.17
CA HIS A 286 -51.72 68.20 21.60
C HIS A 286 -50.26 67.79 21.84
N PHE A 287 -49.31 68.47 21.22
CA PHE A 287 -47.94 68.54 21.73
C PHE A 287 -47.88 69.73 22.71
N PRO A 288 -47.66 69.52 24.01
CA PRO A 288 -46.93 70.50 24.80
C PRO A 288 -45.43 70.34 24.51
N ALA A 289 -44.74 71.47 24.57
CA ALA A 289 -43.37 71.66 24.21
C ALA A 289 -42.38 70.72 24.96
N ALA A 290 -41.27 70.48 24.26
CA ALA A 290 -39.94 70.12 24.71
C ALA A 290 -39.71 69.92 26.23
N SER A 291 -39.20 68.74 26.59
CA SER A 291 -38.22 68.58 27.68
C SER A 291 -37.28 67.42 27.36
N PRO A 292 -35.96 67.60 27.55
CA PRO A 292 -34.96 66.59 27.21
C PRO A 292 -34.86 65.57 28.34
N GLY A 293 -35.06 64.29 28.02
CA GLY A 293 -34.80 63.20 28.97
C GLY A 293 -35.92 62.17 29.05
N PHE A 294 -36.15 61.41 27.99
CA PHE A 294 -36.87 60.14 28.08
C PHE A 294 -36.24 59.12 27.13
N ALA A 295 -34.96 58.82 27.35
CA ALA A 295 -34.36 57.56 26.95
C ALA A 295 -34.52 56.57 28.11
N HIS A 296 -34.73 55.29 27.78
CA HIS A 296 -34.94 54.14 28.68
C HIS A 296 -36.37 53.86 29.13
N ARG A 297 -37.15 53.19 28.27
CA ARG A 297 -37.70 51.86 28.60
C ARG A 297 -38.46 51.23 27.43
N CYS A 298 -37.96 50.07 26.98
CA CYS A 298 -38.71 48.82 26.78
C CYS A 298 -38.23 48.04 25.55
N PHE A 299 -37.45 46.99 25.76
CA PHE A 299 -37.86 45.63 25.36
C PHE A 299 -37.02 44.62 26.16
N ARG A 300 -37.67 44.01 27.15
CA ARG A 300 -37.15 42.87 27.91
C ARG A 300 -37.52 41.62 27.10
N LYS A 301 -36.53 40.77 26.78
CA LYS A 301 -36.74 39.45 26.16
C LYS A 301 -37.54 38.56 27.12
N THR A 302 -38.68 38.06 26.68
CA THR A 302 -39.27 36.81 27.18
C THR A 302 -39.52 35.89 26.00
N GLY A 303 -39.03 34.67 26.12
CA GLY A 303 -39.11 33.63 25.11
C GLY A 303 -40.48 32.95 25.06
N ALA A 304 -40.72 32.33 23.91
CA ALA A 304 -41.74 31.32 23.61
C ALA A 304 -43.20 31.69 23.93
N SER A 305 -43.95 32.10 22.90
CA SER A 305 -45.34 31.64 22.71
C SER A 305 -45.82 31.99 21.30
N THR A 306 -46.36 30.97 20.62
CA THR A 306 -47.33 30.99 19.51
C THR A 306 -47.68 32.33 18.85
N MET A 307 -47.38 32.43 17.55
CA MET A 307 -47.86 33.49 16.65
C MET A 307 -49.41 33.50 16.62
N PRO A 308 -50.09 34.60 16.95
CA PRO A 308 -51.51 34.73 16.66
C PRO A 308 -51.67 34.91 15.14
N ARG A 309 -52.50 34.06 14.52
CA ARG A 309 -53.00 34.30 13.17
C ARG A 309 -53.89 35.54 13.20
N VAL A 310 -53.34 36.68 12.78
CA VAL A 310 -54.13 37.88 12.53
C VAL A 310 -54.44 37.94 11.04
N ASN A 311 -55.60 37.38 10.68
CA ASN A 311 -56.16 37.54 9.34
C ASN A 311 -56.52 39.02 9.14
N GLY A 312 -55.86 39.68 8.18
CA GLY A 312 -56.31 40.97 7.65
C GLY A 312 -55.38 42.18 7.83
N LEU A 313 -54.22 42.08 8.47
CA LEU A 313 -53.27 43.20 8.52
C LEU A 313 -52.38 43.26 7.26
N LYS A 314 -52.44 44.39 6.55
CA LYS A 314 -51.47 44.73 5.50
C LYS A 314 -50.21 45.29 6.16
N ILE A 315 -49.11 44.56 6.02
CA ILE A 315 -47.78 44.98 6.50
C ILE A 315 -47.17 45.91 5.46
N ALA A 316 -46.82 47.13 5.85
CA ALA A 316 -46.09 48.08 5.01
C ALA A 316 -44.63 48.11 5.49
N ILE A 317 -43.71 47.61 4.68
CA ILE A 317 -42.28 47.70 4.94
C ILE A 317 -41.74 48.85 4.09
N GLU A 318 -41.36 49.94 4.74
CA GLU A 318 -40.76 51.10 4.10
C GLU A 318 -39.24 50.97 4.19
N ILE A 319 -38.60 50.71 3.06
CA ILE A 319 -37.13 50.68 2.93
C ILE A 319 -36.76 51.92 2.12
N HIS A 320 -36.16 52.92 2.79
CA HIS A 320 -35.58 54.12 2.18
C HIS A 320 -34.08 53.98 1.98
#